data_AF-A0A5S3Y9V7-F1
#
_entry.id   AF-A0A5S3Y9V7-F1
#
_cell.length_a   1.000
_cell.length_b   1.000
_cell.length_c   1.000
_cell.angle_alpha   90.00
_cell.angle_beta   90.00
_cell.angle_gamma   90.00
#
_symmetry.space_group_name_H-M   'P 1'
#
loop_
_entity.id
_entity.type
_entity.pdbx_description
1 polymer ?
#
loop_
_entity_poly.entity_id
_entity_poly.type
_entity_poly.pdbx_seq_one_letter_code
_entity_poly.pdbx_strand_id
1 'polypeptide(L)'
;MAEKKRTSLFTYLVLAGVIGAVYLSTQQTQESVQLAPAKASQFQTIMQQLSMTFDQSTLDNGQLQVKFTLNNNSANTIANIEFRCTEFDNANKRLTRYVQIEPSALLPNSTGEYTHIMGLSHPSAHATQCVVMNFKYN
;
A
#
# COMPACT_ATOMS: atom_id res chain seq x y z
N MET A 1 28.87 72.95 -28.74
CA MET A 1 29.45 71.61 -28.84
C MET A 1 28.66 70.68 -27.94
N ALA A 2 28.05 69.63 -28.49
CA ALA A 2 27.66 68.41 -27.79
C ALA A 2 27.13 67.43 -28.85
N GLU A 3 27.85 66.33 -29.04
CA GLU A 3 27.64 65.30 -30.04
C GLU A 3 26.30 64.58 -29.88
N LYS A 4 25.58 64.42 -30.99
CA LYS A 4 24.54 63.40 -31.16
C LYS A 4 25.22 62.02 -31.16
N LYS A 5 25.14 61.30 -30.04
CA LYS A 5 25.52 59.89 -29.95
C LYS A 5 24.67 59.06 -30.92
N ARG A 6 25.25 58.69 -32.06
CA ARG A 6 24.72 57.63 -32.94
C ARG A 6 25.01 56.29 -32.28
N THR A 7 24.05 55.78 -31.53
CA THR A 7 24.10 54.42 -30.98
C THR A 7 23.91 53.44 -32.13
N SER A 8 24.98 52.72 -32.48
CA SER A 8 25.06 51.82 -33.64
C SER A 8 24.24 50.54 -33.41
N LEU A 9 23.55 50.07 -34.47
CA LEU A 9 22.82 48.80 -34.48
C LEU A 9 23.70 47.58 -34.13
N PHE A 10 25.02 47.71 -34.27
CA PHE A 10 25.99 46.69 -33.86
C PHE A 10 26.00 46.46 -32.34
N THR A 11 25.68 47.46 -31.52
CA THR A 11 25.72 47.33 -30.06
C THR A 11 24.56 46.47 -29.54
N TYR A 12 23.41 46.46 -30.22
CA TYR A 12 22.28 45.59 -29.87
C TYR A 12 22.53 44.13 -30.30
N LEU A 13 23.22 43.90 -31.43
CA LEU A 13 23.52 42.55 -31.91
C LEU A 13 24.53 41.82 -31.02
N VAL A 14 25.53 42.52 -30.48
CA VAL A 14 26.50 41.90 -29.55
C VAL A 14 25.83 41.54 -28.22
N LEU A 15 24.90 42.37 -27.72
CA LEU A 15 24.19 42.09 -26.46
C LEU A 15 23.23 40.89 -26.60
N ALA A 16 22.57 40.74 -27.74
CA ALA A 16 21.70 39.58 -28.01
C ALA A 16 22.51 38.27 -28.19
N GLY A 17 23.71 38.34 -28.76
CA GLY A 17 24.59 37.18 -28.92
C GLY A 17 25.14 36.63 -27.59
N VAL A 18 25.45 37.51 -26.63
CA VAL A 18 25.95 37.10 -25.31
C VAL A 18 24.83 36.49 -24.45
N ILE A 19 23.61 37.00 -24.51
CA ILE A 19 22.48 36.44 -23.74
C ILE A 19 22.04 35.07 -24.29
N GLY A 20 22.10 34.87 -25.62
CA GLY A 20 21.82 33.56 -26.23
C GLY A 20 22.85 32.49 -25.88
N ALA A 21 24.15 32.85 -25.84
CA ALA A 21 25.22 31.91 -25.50
C ALA A 21 25.23 31.49 -24.02
N VAL A 22 24.75 32.34 -23.11
CA VAL A 22 24.61 32.01 -21.68
C VAL A 22 23.37 31.12 -21.44
N TYR A 23 22.28 31.32 -22.19
CA TYR A 23 21.09 30.46 -22.06
C TYR A 23 21.30 29.04 -22.61
N LEU A 24 22.15 28.87 -23.64
CA LEU A 24 22.49 27.54 -24.16
C LEU A 24 23.52 26.78 -23.31
N SER A 25 24.39 27.47 -22.55
CA SER A 25 25.40 26.81 -21.71
C SER A 25 24.91 26.42 -20.31
N THR A 26 23.73 26.89 -19.89
CA THR A 26 23.08 26.49 -18.63
C THR A 26 22.00 25.43 -18.80
N GLN A 27 21.81 24.87 -20.00
CA GLN A 27 21.22 23.54 -20.10
C GLN A 27 22.28 22.54 -19.63
N GLN A 28 22.48 22.47 -18.31
CA GLN A 28 22.78 21.17 -17.74
C GLN A 28 21.71 20.25 -18.27
N THR A 29 22.10 19.33 -19.14
CA THR A 29 21.37 18.10 -19.39
C THR A 29 21.23 17.45 -18.03
N GLN A 30 20.18 17.84 -17.30
CA GLN A 30 19.64 17.04 -16.24
C GLN A 30 19.10 15.85 -17.03
N GLU A 31 19.94 14.84 -17.21
CA GLU A 31 19.45 13.50 -17.46
C GLU A 31 18.40 13.30 -16.39
N SER A 32 17.14 13.43 -16.77
CA SER A 32 16.07 12.93 -15.96
C SER A 32 16.44 11.46 -15.87
N VAL A 33 17.04 11.06 -14.75
CA VAL A 33 16.96 9.69 -14.31
C VAL A 33 15.47 9.51 -14.13
N GLN A 34 14.80 9.11 -15.22
CA GLN A 34 13.47 8.60 -15.20
C GLN A 34 13.65 7.32 -14.39
N LEU A 35 13.54 7.48 -13.08
CA LEU A 35 13.46 6.39 -12.13
C LEU A 35 12.32 5.55 -12.68
N ALA A 36 12.69 4.45 -13.35
CA ALA A 36 11.71 3.46 -13.77
C ALA A 36 10.82 3.23 -12.55
N PRO A 37 9.48 3.25 -12.70
CA PRO A 37 8.57 3.13 -11.57
C PRO A 37 9.07 1.99 -10.70
N ALA A 38 9.38 2.31 -9.43
CA ALA A 38 10.09 1.39 -8.56
C ALA A 38 9.35 0.06 -8.61
N LYS A 39 10.02 -0.99 -9.10
CA LYS A 39 9.43 -2.32 -9.18
C LYS A 39 8.94 -2.64 -7.76
N ALA A 40 7.65 -2.97 -7.64
CA ALA A 40 7.04 -3.27 -6.34
C ALA A 40 7.95 -4.25 -5.60
N SER A 41 8.18 -4.01 -4.31
CA SER A 41 8.98 -4.94 -3.52
C SER A 41 8.35 -6.34 -3.62
N GLN A 42 9.14 -7.39 -3.43
CA GLN A 42 8.59 -8.76 -3.41
C GLN A 42 7.45 -8.87 -2.38
N PHE A 43 7.58 -8.17 -1.25
CA PHE A 43 6.51 -8.04 -0.24
C PHE A 43 5.25 -7.38 -0.80
N GLN A 44 5.35 -6.25 -1.50
CA GLN A 44 4.20 -5.60 -2.13
C GLN A 44 3.56 -6.46 -3.23
N THR A 45 4.37 -7.24 -3.97
CA THR A 45 3.89 -8.15 -5.01
C THR A 45 3.09 -9.31 -4.39
N ILE A 46 3.57 -9.87 -3.27
CA ILE A 46 2.88 -10.92 -2.51
C ILE A 46 1.57 -10.39 -1.91
N MET A 47 1.58 -9.19 -1.34
CA MET A 47 0.38 -8.53 -0.81
C MET A 47 -0.69 -8.23 -1.88
N GLN A 48 -0.31 -8.08 -3.14
CA GLN A 48 -1.26 -7.94 -4.25
C GLN A 48 -1.84 -9.29 -4.71
N GLN A 49 -1.17 -10.40 -4.40
CA GLN A 49 -1.60 -11.74 -4.79
C GLN A 49 -2.55 -12.40 -3.78
N LEU A 50 -2.74 -11.79 -2.61
CA LEU A 50 -3.76 -12.22 -1.65
C LEU A 50 -4.60 -11.03 -1.24
N SER A 51 -5.91 -11.18 -1.36
CA SER A 51 -6.86 -10.23 -0.78
C SER A 51 -7.71 -10.91 0.27
N MET A 52 -8.07 -10.15 1.31
CA MET A 52 -8.92 -10.58 2.39
C MET A 52 -10.01 -9.55 2.62
N THR A 53 -11.24 -10.00 2.69
CA THR A 53 -12.33 -9.25 3.31
C THR A 53 -12.82 -10.03 4.53
N PHE A 54 -13.37 -9.32 5.50
CA PHE A 54 -14.05 -9.96 6.61
C PHE A 54 -15.29 -9.18 6.99
N ASP A 55 -16.31 -9.92 7.39
CA ASP A 55 -17.54 -9.40 7.99
C ASP A 55 -17.62 -9.95 9.40
N GLN A 56 -18.04 -9.11 10.35
CA GLN A 56 -18.20 -9.50 11.73
C GLN A 56 -19.62 -9.22 12.23
N SER A 57 -20.07 -10.07 13.15
CA SER A 57 -21.34 -9.91 13.86
C SER A 57 -21.24 -10.53 15.24
N THR A 58 -21.95 -9.97 16.21
CA THR A 58 -22.13 -10.62 17.52
C THR A 58 -23.42 -11.44 17.48
N LEU A 59 -23.31 -12.73 17.78
CA LEU A 59 -24.45 -13.64 17.88
C LEU A 59 -25.29 -13.34 19.13
N ASP A 60 -26.54 -13.81 19.15
CA ASP A 60 -27.48 -13.60 20.27
C ASP A 60 -26.93 -14.13 21.62
N ASN A 61 -26.05 -15.12 21.58
CA ASN A 61 -25.36 -15.67 22.76
C ASN A 61 -24.13 -14.87 23.19
N GLY A 62 -23.89 -13.70 22.59
CA GLY A 62 -22.76 -12.81 22.87
C GLY A 62 -21.44 -13.22 22.22
N GLN A 63 -21.43 -14.27 21.41
CA GLN A 63 -20.20 -14.71 20.74
C GLN A 63 -19.89 -13.87 19.51
N LEU A 64 -18.61 -13.56 19.30
CA LEU A 64 -18.17 -12.87 18.09
C LEU A 64 -18.11 -13.89 16.94
N GLN A 65 -18.90 -13.71 15.90
CA GLN A 65 -18.77 -14.45 14.65
C GLN A 65 -18.03 -13.59 13.64
N VAL A 66 -17.04 -14.19 12.96
CA VAL A 66 -16.31 -13.53 11.87
C VAL A 66 -16.30 -14.44 10.66
N LYS A 67 -16.77 -13.91 9.52
CA LYS A 67 -16.66 -14.54 8.21
C LYS A 67 -15.49 -13.90 7.47
N PHE A 68 -14.55 -14.72 7.01
CA PHE A 68 -13.43 -14.32 6.17
C PHE A 68 -13.64 -14.82 4.75
N THR A 69 -13.35 -13.97 3.79
CA THR A 69 -13.20 -14.35 2.38
C THR A 69 -11.78 -14.04 1.96
N LEU A 70 -11.03 -15.09 1.60
CA LEU A 70 -9.66 -15.01 1.14
C LEU A 70 -9.59 -15.36 -0.33
N ASN A 71 -9.01 -14.48 -1.15
CA ASN A 71 -8.77 -14.76 -2.56
C ASN A 71 -7.26 -14.87 -2.83
N ASN A 72 -6.82 -16.07 -3.20
CA ASN A 72 -5.44 -16.40 -3.56
C ASN A 72 -5.25 -16.26 -5.07
N ASN A 73 -4.76 -15.10 -5.51
CA ASN A 73 -4.37 -14.83 -6.90
C ASN A 73 -2.90 -15.21 -7.18
N SER A 74 -2.25 -15.96 -6.28
CA SER A 74 -0.89 -16.44 -6.50
C SER A 74 -0.89 -17.80 -7.22
N ALA A 75 0.27 -18.17 -7.76
CA ALA A 75 0.49 -19.50 -8.33
C ALA A 75 0.75 -20.59 -7.26
N ASN A 76 0.80 -20.23 -5.99
CA ASN A 76 1.20 -21.11 -4.89
C ASN A 76 0.02 -21.47 -4.01
N THR A 77 0.03 -22.70 -3.49
CA THR A 77 -0.91 -23.14 -2.45
C THR A 77 -0.54 -22.50 -1.11
N ILE A 78 -1.54 -22.04 -0.36
CA ILE A 78 -1.38 -21.51 0.98
C ILE A 78 -1.92 -22.53 1.98
N ALA A 79 -1.11 -22.95 2.96
CA ALA A 79 -1.50 -23.91 3.98
C ALA A 79 -1.39 -23.31 5.40
N ASN A 80 -2.13 -23.86 6.35
CA ASN A 80 -2.14 -23.47 7.77
C ASN A 80 -2.47 -21.97 7.96
N ILE A 81 -3.57 -21.53 7.36
CA ILE A 81 -4.00 -20.13 7.40
C ILE A 81 -4.38 -19.77 8.83
N GLU A 82 -3.75 -18.76 9.41
CA GLU A 82 -4.02 -18.32 10.77
C GLU A 82 -4.82 -17.01 10.79
N PHE A 83 -6.04 -17.07 11.29
CA PHE A 83 -6.91 -15.92 11.50
C PHE A 83 -6.69 -15.38 12.91
N ARG A 84 -6.32 -14.09 13.01
CA ARG A 84 -6.18 -13.42 14.30
C ARG A 84 -7.05 -12.18 14.37
N CYS A 85 -8.01 -12.17 15.29
CA CYS A 85 -8.85 -11.01 15.56
C CYS A 85 -8.52 -10.42 16.92
N THR A 86 -8.57 -9.10 17.03
CA THR A 86 -8.33 -8.36 18.27
C THR A 86 -9.42 -7.32 18.46
N GLU A 87 -10.06 -7.33 19.62
CA GLU A 87 -11.03 -6.32 20.02
C GLU A 87 -10.35 -5.17 20.75
N PHE A 88 -10.85 -3.96 20.52
CA PHE A 88 -10.34 -2.71 21.08
C PHE A 88 -11.49 -1.89 21.68
N ASP A 89 -11.20 -1.16 22.75
CA ASP A 89 -12.11 -0.14 23.29
C ASP A 89 -12.01 1.20 22.53
N ASN A 90 -12.81 2.18 22.95
CA ASN A 90 -12.81 3.54 22.40
C ASN A 90 -11.46 4.27 22.51
N ALA A 91 -10.58 3.85 23.43
CA ALA A 91 -9.24 4.41 23.60
C ALA A 91 -8.18 3.64 22.79
N ASN A 92 -8.60 2.73 21.91
CA ASN A 92 -7.74 1.80 21.16
C ASN A 92 -6.90 0.89 22.07
N LYS A 93 -7.35 0.63 23.30
CA LYS A 93 -6.73 -0.36 24.16
C LYS A 93 -7.22 -1.75 23.76
N ARG A 94 -6.28 -2.68 23.60
CA ARG A 94 -6.58 -4.09 23.35
C ARG A 94 -7.35 -4.71 24.51
N LEU A 95 -8.48 -5.35 24.22
CA LEU A 95 -9.35 -6.04 25.18
C LEU A 95 -9.15 -7.55 25.11
N THR A 96 -9.46 -8.14 23.96
CA THR A 96 -9.41 -9.59 23.74
C THR A 96 -8.65 -9.90 22.46
N ARG A 97 -8.03 -11.07 22.40
CA ARG A 97 -7.36 -11.60 21.20
C ARG A 97 -7.84 -13.02 20.93
N TYR A 98 -8.25 -13.27 19.71
CA TYR A 98 -8.66 -14.58 19.22
C TYR A 98 -7.71 -15.05 18.14
N VAL A 99 -7.46 -16.36 18.12
CA VAL A 99 -6.60 -17.03 17.15
C VAL A 99 -7.28 -18.32 16.73
N GLN A 100 -7.45 -18.48 15.42
CA GLN A 100 -7.96 -19.71 14.81
C GLN A 100 -7.03 -20.12 13.68
N ILE A 101 -6.77 -21.42 13.55
CA ILE A 101 -5.93 -21.97 12.50
C ILE A 101 -6.81 -22.87 11.65
N GLU A 102 -6.84 -22.61 10.35
CA GLU A 102 -7.45 -23.48 9.37
C GLU A 102 -6.39 -24.42 8.78
N PRO A 103 -6.48 -25.73 9.03
CA PRO A 103 -5.52 -26.70 8.50
C PRO A 103 -5.69 -26.90 6.99
N SER A 104 -6.85 -26.57 6.42
CA SER A 104 -7.11 -26.73 4.99
C SER A 104 -6.24 -25.79 4.14
N ALA A 105 -5.82 -26.30 2.99
CA ALA A 105 -5.03 -25.54 2.03
C ALA A 105 -5.93 -24.73 1.08
N LEU A 106 -5.57 -23.47 0.83
CA LEU A 106 -6.16 -22.62 -0.19
C LEU A 106 -5.35 -22.73 -1.50
N LEU A 107 -5.99 -23.28 -2.53
CA LEU A 107 -5.35 -23.58 -3.81
C LEU A 107 -4.99 -22.31 -4.61
N PRO A 108 -4.09 -22.39 -5.60
CA PRO A 108 -3.79 -21.29 -6.51
C PRO A 108 -5.05 -20.81 -7.26
N ASN A 109 -5.14 -19.50 -7.50
CA ASN A 109 -6.24 -18.85 -8.22
C ASN A 109 -7.64 -19.25 -7.71
N SER A 110 -7.79 -19.34 -6.39
CA SER A 110 -9.03 -19.79 -5.75
C SER A 110 -9.45 -18.87 -4.61
N THR A 111 -10.73 -18.93 -4.27
CA THR A 111 -11.33 -18.19 -3.14
C THR A 111 -11.78 -19.18 -2.08
N GLY A 112 -11.42 -18.90 -0.82
CA GLY A 112 -11.86 -19.64 0.36
C GLY A 112 -12.74 -18.78 1.24
N GLU A 113 -13.80 -19.37 1.77
CA GLU A 113 -14.67 -18.75 2.78
C GLU A 113 -14.55 -19.49 4.11
N TYR A 114 -14.29 -18.75 5.18
CA TYR A 114 -14.02 -19.32 6.51
C TYR A 114 -14.88 -18.60 7.55
N THR A 115 -15.73 -19.34 8.27
CA THR A 115 -16.56 -18.78 9.33
C THR A 115 -16.09 -19.29 10.68
N HIS A 116 -15.79 -18.39 11.59
CA HIS A 116 -15.29 -18.72 12.92
C HIS A 116 -16.12 -18.07 14.02
N ILE A 117 -16.36 -18.83 15.09
CA ILE A 117 -16.95 -18.34 16.33
C ILE A 117 -15.81 -18.05 17.32
N MET A 118 -15.51 -16.77 17.49
CA MET A 118 -14.40 -16.20 18.24
C MET A 118 -14.83 -15.87 19.67
N GLY A 119 -15.11 -16.89 20.49
CA GLY A 119 -15.41 -16.73 21.92
C GLY A 119 -16.50 -15.69 22.23
N LEU A 120 -16.63 -15.29 23.51
CA LEU A 120 -17.51 -14.17 23.89
C LEU A 120 -16.83 -12.85 23.56
N SER A 121 -17.57 -11.93 22.93
CA SER A 121 -17.12 -10.56 22.66
C SER A 121 -16.99 -9.77 23.96
N HIS A 122 -16.00 -8.88 24.07
CA HIS A 122 -15.83 -8.05 25.25
C HIS A 122 -16.96 -7.01 25.37
N PRO A 123 -17.59 -6.80 26.55
CA PRO A 123 -18.71 -5.86 26.72
C PRO A 123 -18.41 -4.40 26.35
N SER A 124 -17.13 -4.02 26.32
CA SER A 124 -16.66 -2.67 25.97
C SER A 124 -15.96 -2.61 24.60
N ALA A 125 -16.05 -3.66 23.78
CA ALA A 125 -15.48 -3.66 22.45
C ALA A 125 -16.19 -2.63 21.57
N HIS A 126 -15.41 -1.76 20.94
CA HIS A 126 -15.89 -0.76 19.99
C HIS A 126 -15.40 -1.05 18.57
N ALA A 127 -14.22 -1.67 18.43
CA ALA A 127 -13.66 -2.04 17.15
C ALA A 127 -13.01 -3.42 17.22
N THR A 128 -13.02 -4.13 16.09
CA THR A 128 -12.29 -5.39 15.91
C THR A 128 -11.39 -5.25 14.70
N GLN A 129 -10.13 -5.64 14.84
CA GLN A 129 -9.22 -5.77 13.71
C GLN A 129 -8.86 -7.22 13.54
N CYS A 130 -9.03 -7.73 12.33
CA CYS A 130 -8.62 -9.08 11.99
C CYS A 130 -7.49 -9.04 10.96
N VAL A 131 -6.50 -9.90 11.18
CA VAL A 131 -5.37 -10.13 10.28
C VAL A 131 -5.29 -11.62 9.99
N VAL A 132 -5.00 -11.95 8.74
CA VAL A 132 -4.58 -13.29 8.37
C VAL A 132 -3.07 -13.33 8.37
N MET A 133 -2.51 -14.20 9.20
CA MET A 133 -1.09 -14.43 9.32
C MET A 133 -0.78 -15.87 8.93
N ASN A 134 0.51 -16.11 8.68
CA ASN A 134 1.08 -17.35 8.20
C ASN A 134 0.91 -17.60 6.69
N PHE A 135 1.94 -17.19 5.94
CA PHE A 135 2.19 -17.68 4.60
C PHE A 135 3.54 -18.39 4.61
N LYS A 136 3.54 -19.72 4.51
CA LYS A 136 4.74 -20.43 4.09
C LYS A 136 4.65 -20.64 2.59
N TYR A 137 5.34 -19.78 1.84
CA TYR A 137 5.68 -20.04 0.46
C TYR A 137 6.88 -20.98 0.45
N ASN A 138 6.80 -22.10 -0.28
CA ASN A 138 7.99 -22.81 -0.73
C ASN A 138 8.49 -22.16 -2.02
#